data_AF-A0A968YVP7-F1
#
_entry.id   AF-A0A968YVP7-F1
#
_cell.length_a   1.000
_cell.length_b   1.000
_cell.length_c   1.000
_cell.angle_alpha   90.00
_cell.angle_beta   90.00
_cell.angle_gamma   90.00
#
_symmetry.space_group_name_H-M   'P 1'
#
loop_
_entity.id
_entity.type
_entity.pdbx_description
1 polymer ?
#
loop_
_entity_poly.entity_id
_entity_poly.type
_entity_poly.pdbx_seq_one_letter_code
_entity_poly.pdbx_strand_id
1 'polypeptide(L)'
;MRILTSILFACLAGCASNSQSGPQSISETSTVRPKLQDRINFIEQYVTFKRNYLKLEYEVQYHNNSSGIVPGPSDWDIKILAVVPPSEIAAWFPSNQSSISKQPPAWLTAMPGTISRAKVTEWYATGGTEVGVDRNTSTIAYRNSTFAGTPQN
;
A
#
# COMPACT_ATOMS: atom_id res chain seq x y z
N MET A 1 34.99 13.22 -59.53
CA MET A 1 34.56 13.92 -58.31
C MET A 1 33.58 13.02 -57.55
N ARG A 2 34.05 12.33 -56.51
CA ARG A 2 33.24 11.51 -55.60
C ARG A 2 33.75 11.81 -54.19
N ILE A 3 32.98 12.57 -53.43
CA ILE A 3 33.22 12.84 -52.01
C ILE A 3 32.02 12.23 -51.29
N LEU A 4 32.27 11.15 -50.55
CA LEU A 4 31.31 10.53 -49.64
C LEU A 4 31.97 10.56 -48.26
N THR A 5 31.76 11.67 -47.57
CA THR A 5 32.18 11.86 -46.18
C THR A 5 31.07 11.31 -45.29
N SER A 6 31.24 10.08 -44.79
CA SER A 6 30.33 9.49 -43.82
C SER A 6 30.57 10.12 -42.44
N ILE A 7 29.64 10.98 -42.03
CA ILE A 7 29.52 11.50 -40.66
C ILE A 7 28.93 10.38 -39.80
N LEU A 8 29.73 9.80 -38.90
CA LEU A 8 29.23 8.89 -37.87
C LEU A 8 28.90 9.71 -36.62
N PHE A 9 27.60 9.89 -36.40
CA PHE A 9 26.98 10.52 -35.24
C PHE A 9 27.09 9.57 -34.03
N ALA A 10 27.92 9.92 -33.04
CA ALA A 10 27.97 9.23 -31.75
C ALA A 10 27.36 10.12 -30.66
N CYS A 11 26.03 10.20 -30.62
CA CYS A 11 25.33 10.75 -29.46
C CYS A 11 25.30 9.71 -28.34
N LEU A 12 26.32 9.75 -27.49
CA LEU A 12 26.28 9.14 -26.15
C LEU A 12 25.35 9.98 -25.27
N ALA A 13 24.04 9.89 -25.49
CA ALA A 13 23.04 10.34 -24.53
C ALA A 13 22.84 9.23 -23.48
N GLY A 14 23.84 9.03 -22.64
CA GLY A 14 23.68 8.31 -21.39
C GLY A 14 22.92 9.20 -20.42
N CYS A 15 21.59 9.22 -20.51
CA CYS A 15 20.77 9.79 -19.45
C CYS A 15 21.05 8.99 -18.18
N ALA A 16 21.79 9.58 -17.25
CA ALA A 16 21.84 9.14 -15.87
C ALA A 16 20.43 9.26 -15.29
N SER A 17 19.63 8.20 -15.45
CA SER A 17 18.41 8.03 -14.68
C SER A 17 18.85 7.96 -13.23
N ASN A 18 18.62 9.04 -12.47
CA ASN A 18 18.67 9.04 -11.02
C ASN A 18 17.68 7.95 -10.56
N SER A 19 18.18 6.74 -10.36
CA SER A 19 17.40 5.57 -9.98
C SER A 19 16.97 5.69 -8.53
N GLN A 20 16.00 6.56 -8.27
CA GLN A 20 15.29 6.58 -6.99
C GLN A 20 14.63 5.21 -6.86
N SER A 21 15.10 4.39 -5.92
CA SER A 21 14.60 3.04 -5.73
C SER A 21 13.28 3.12 -4.97
N GLY A 22 12.16 2.92 -5.66
CA GLY A 22 10.81 2.89 -5.06
C GLY A 22 9.96 4.16 -5.24
N PRO A 23 8.72 4.13 -4.72
CA PRO A 23 7.76 5.25 -4.82
C PRO A 23 8.27 6.53 -4.15
N GLN A 24 7.70 7.68 -4.51
CA GLN A 24 8.01 8.94 -3.85
C GLN A 24 7.47 8.96 -2.40
N SER A 25 8.09 9.75 -1.54
CA SER A 25 7.55 10.03 -0.20
C SER A 25 6.19 10.69 -0.30
N ILE A 26 5.22 10.26 0.53
CA ILE A 26 3.85 10.77 0.51
C ILE A 26 3.19 10.68 1.89
N SER A 27 2.28 11.61 2.16
CA SER A 27 1.26 11.47 3.20
C SER A 27 -0.09 11.85 2.59
N GLU A 28 -0.98 10.88 2.41
CA GLU A 28 -2.25 11.09 1.71
C GLU A 28 -3.35 10.17 2.26
N THR A 29 -4.59 10.64 2.19
CA THR A 29 -5.79 9.82 2.43
C THR A 29 -6.65 9.73 1.18
N SER A 30 -7.51 8.71 1.11
CA SER A 30 -8.46 8.50 0.02
C SER A 30 -9.45 9.65 -0.21
N THR A 31 -9.55 10.61 0.72
CA THR A 31 -10.43 11.79 0.60
C THR A 31 -10.06 12.67 -0.60
N VAL A 32 -8.78 12.70 -1.00
CA VAL A 32 -8.33 13.52 -2.14
C VAL A 32 -8.63 12.87 -3.50
N ARG A 33 -9.04 11.59 -3.52
CA ARG A 33 -9.36 10.83 -4.74
C ARG A 33 -10.81 10.35 -4.68
N PRO A 34 -11.77 11.08 -5.27
CA PRO A 34 -13.19 10.73 -5.13
C PRO A 34 -13.60 9.47 -5.91
N LYS A 35 -12.86 9.10 -6.96
CA LYS A 35 -13.18 7.94 -7.80
C LYS A 35 -12.47 6.68 -7.29
N LEU A 36 -13.21 5.58 -7.22
CA LEU A 36 -12.69 4.28 -6.79
C LEU A 36 -11.45 3.86 -7.61
N GLN A 37 -11.51 3.98 -8.93
CA GLN A 37 -10.38 3.57 -9.79
C GLN A 37 -9.10 4.38 -9.51
N ASP A 38 -9.23 5.69 -9.21
CA ASP A 38 -8.08 6.52 -8.88
C ASP A 38 -7.45 6.11 -7.54
N ARG A 39 -8.28 5.67 -6.57
CA ARG A 39 -7.80 5.10 -5.30
C ARG A 39 -7.05 3.79 -5.51
N ILE A 40 -7.57 2.91 -6.37
CA ILE A 40 -6.94 1.63 -6.70
C ILE A 40 -5.59 1.88 -7.38
N ASN A 41 -5.56 2.72 -8.41
CA ASN A 41 -4.34 3.05 -9.14
C ASN A 41 -3.27 3.68 -8.24
N PHE A 42 -3.68 4.44 -7.22
CA PHE A 42 -2.76 5.02 -6.23
C PHE A 42 -2.23 3.95 -5.28
N ILE A 43 -3.10 3.19 -4.60
CA ILE A 43 -2.67 2.27 -3.55
C ILE A 43 -1.76 1.16 -4.10
N GLU A 44 -2.00 0.70 -5.34
CA GLU A 44 -1.18 -0.32 -6.01
C GLU A 44 0.28 0.12 -6.25
N GLN A 45 0.60 1.41 -6.11
CA GLN A 45 1.99 1.89 -6.16
C GLN A 45 2.75 1.63 -4.86
N TYR A 46 2.03 1.44 -3.75
CA TYR A 46 2.61 1.33 -2.41
C TYR A 46 2.45 -0.05 -1.79
N VAL A 47 1.64 -0.94 -2.38
CA VAL A 47 1.49 -2.33 -1.93
C VAL A 47 2.07 -3.33 -2.93
N THR A 48 2.42 -4.52 -2.47
CA THR A 48 2.99 -5.60 -3.29
C THR A 48 1.94 -6.53 -3.92
N PHE A 49 0.66 -6.23 -3.73
CA PHE A 49 -0.45 -7.07 -4.18
C PHE A 49 -1.48 -6.27 -4.97
N LYS A 50 -2.25 -6.98 -5.78
CA LYS A 50 -3.40 -6.45 -6.51
C LYS A 50 -4.66 -7.20 -6.11
N ARG A 51 -5.77 -6.48 -5.92
CA ARG A 51 -7.05 -7.03 -5.46
C ARG A 51 -8.19 -6.29 -6.15
N ASN A 52 -9.36 -6.92 -6.19
CA ASN A 52 -10.56 -6.25 -6.64
C ASN A 52 -11.26 -5.57 -5.46
N TYR A 53 -11.72 -4.34 -5.69
CA TYR A 53 -12.37 -3.52 -4.68
C TYR A 53 -13.76 -3.11 -5.15
N LEU A 54 -14.76 -3.29 -4.30
CA LEU A 54 -16.09 -2.70 -4.47
C LEU A 54 -16.15 -1.31 -3.81
N LYS A 55 -15.40 -1.14 -2.72
CA LYS A 55 -15.13 0.14 -2.06
C LYS A 55 -13.71 0.11 -1.51
N LEU A 56 -13.06 1.26 -1.47
CA LEU A 56 -11.69 1.41 -0.99
C LEU A 56 -11.52 2.77 -0.31
N GLU A 57 -11.03 2.76 0.92
CA GLU A 57 -10.52 3.91 1.65
C GLU A 57 -9.08 3.58 2.09
N TYR A 58 -8.21 4.59 2.17
CA TYR A 58 -6.83 4.41 2.57
C TYR A 58 -6.29 5.62 3.35
N GLU A 59 -5.25 5.35 4.12
CA GLU A 59 -4.32 6.34 4.66
C GLU A 59 -2.91 5.80 4.43
N VAL A 60 -2.09 6.55 3.69
CA VAL A 60 -0.72 6.18 3.35
C VAL A 60 0.23 7.21 3.93
N GLN A 61 1.19 6.74 4.71
CA GLN A 61 2.40 7.46 5.06
C GLN A 61 3.57 6.65 4.53
N TYR A 62 4.36 7.21 3.62
CA TYR A 62 5.53 6.57 3.03
C TYR A 62 6.69 7.55 3.01
N HIS A 63 7.84 7.13 3.50
CA HIS A 63 9.08 7.90 3.47
C HIS A 63 10.14 7.13 2.69
N ASN A 64 10.46 7.62 1.49
CA ASN A 64 11.51 7.05 0.67
C ASN A 64 12.89 7.57 1.14
N ASN A 65 13.65 6.68 1.77
CA ASN A 65 15.01 6.96 2.28
C ASN A 65 16.13 6.60 1.28
N SER A 66 15.79 6.37 0.01
CA SER A 66 16.77 5.99 -1.02
C SER A 66 17.59 7.17 -1.55
N SER A 67 17.15 8.41 -1.33
CA SER A 67 17.86 9.61 -1.78
C SER A 67 18.70 10.21 -0.65
N GLY A 68 20.01 9.92 -0.62
CA GLY A 68 20.95 10.46 0.37
C GLY A 68 22.38 9.95 0.15
N ILE A 69 23.36 10.52 0.86
CA ILE A 69 24.78 10.08 0.80
C ILE A 69 24.91 8.63 1.30
N VAL A 70 24.10 8.24 2.27
CA VAL A 70 23.96 6.87 2.74
C VAL A 70 22.48 6.49 2.58
N PRO A 71 22.12 5.68 1.57
CA PRO A 71 20.74 5.24 1.40
C PRO A 71 20.34 4.31 2.56
N GLY A 72 19.13 4.52 3.08
CA GLY A 72 18.53 3.71 4.14
C GLY A 72 17.29 2.95 3.67
N PRO A 73 16.78 2.00 4.47
CA PRO A 73 15.48 1.38 4.20
C PRO A 73 14.37 2.43 4.27
N SER A 74 13.39 2.37 3.37
CA SER A 74 12.19 3.21 3.44
C SER A 74 11.34 2.86 4.65
N ASP A 75 10.56 3.83 5.12
CA ASP A 75 9.60 3.67 6.23
C ASP A 75 8.17 3.86 5.74
N TRP A 76 7.21 3.14 6.33
CA TRP A 76 5.82 3.29 5.96
C TRP A 76 4.81 2.88 7.04
N ASP A 77 3.61 3.45 6.92
CA ASP A 77 2.37 3.02 7.55
C ASP A 77 1.25 3.11 6.51
N ILE A 78 0.84 1.96 5.97
CA ILE A 78 -0.16 1.85 4.92
C ILE A 78 -1.39 1.19 5.53
N LYS A 79 -2.50 1.93 5.56
CA LYS A 79 -3.79 1.45 6.06
C LYS A 79 -4.79 1.42 4.92
N ILE A 80 -5.55 0.34 4.85
CA ILE A 80 -6.61 0.11 3.86
C ILE A 80 -7.87 -0.32 4.62
N LEU A 81 -9.01 0.27 4.24
CA LEU A 81 -10.33 -0.22 4.59
C LEU A 81 -11.08 -0.45 3.29
N ALA A 82 -11.49 -1.68 3.03
CA ALA A 82 -12.02 -2.09 1.75
C ALA A 82 -13.26 -2.94 1.89
N VAL A 83 -14.15 -2.88 0.90
CA VAL A 83 -15.14 -3.93 0.65
C VAL A 83 -14.71 -4.67 -0.60
N VAL A 84 -14.58 -5.98 -0.51
CA VAL A 84 -14.02 -6.84 -1.58
C VAL A 84 -15.05 -7.87 -2.05
N PRO A 85 -14.88 -8.49 -3.23
CA PRO A 85 -15.66 -9.66 -3.59
C PRO A 85 -15.55 -10.75 -2.50
N PRO A 86 -16.66 -11.38 -2.07
CA PRO A 86 -16.62 -12.39 -1.00
C PRO A 86 -15.63 -13.54 -1.29
N SER A 87 -15.47 -13.92 -2.55
CA SER A 87 -14.53 -14.94 -3.01
C SER A 87 -13.06 -14.58 -2.80
N GLU A 88 -12.73 -13.31 -2.59
CA GLU A 88 -11.36 -12.82 -2.44
C GLU A 88 -10.95 -12.62 -0.97
N ILE A 89 -11.87 -12.74 0.00
CA ILE A 89 -11.58 -12.53 1.42
C ILE A 89 -10.38 -13.35 1.88
N ALA A 90 -10.33 -14.64 1.52
CA ALA A 90 -9.26 -15.54 1.93
C ALA A 90 -7.88 -15.17 1.36
N ALA A 91 -7.80 -14.34 0.33
CA ALA A 91 -6.53 -13.88 -0.24
C ALA A 91 -5.89 -12.72 0.56
N TRP A 92 -6.54 -12.22 1.60
CA TRP A 92 -6.05 -11.10 2.42
C TRP A 92 -5.22 -11.51 3.63
N PHE A 93 -5.25 -12.79 4.02
CA PHE A 93 -4.50 -13.31 5.15
C PHE A 93 -3.99 -14.73 4.84
N PRO A 94 -2.90 -15.19 5.47
CA PRO A 94 -2.38 -16.53 5.23
C PRO A 94 -3.40 -17.60 5.64
N SER A 95 -3.62 -18.60 4.78
CA SER A 95 -4.60 -19.67 5.02
C SER A 95 -4.27 -20.58 6.21
N ASN A 96 -3.00 -20.59 6.64
CA ASN A 96 -2.49 -21.37 7.76
C ASN A 96 -2.44 -20.59 9.09
N GLN A 97 -2.94 -19.35 9.12
CA GLN A 97 -2.93 -18.53 10.33
C GLN A 97 -4.27 -18.62 11.06
N SER A 98 -4.22 -18.86 12.36
CA SER A 98 -5.41 -18.75 13.23
C SER A 98 -5.73 -17.29 13.50
N SER A 99 -7.01 -16.95 13.60
CA SER A 99 -7.41 -15.63 14.04
C SER A 99 -7.01 -15.39 15.49
N ILE A 100 -6.69 -14.14 15.81
CA ILE A 100 -6.35 -13.68 17.14
C ILE A 100 -7.54 -12.93 17.74
N SER A 101 -7.75 -13.10 19.05
CA SER A 101 -8.67 -12.24 19.79
C SER A 101 -8.02 -10.87 19.94
N LYS A 102 -8.63 -9.83 19.36
CA LYS A 102 -8.10 -8.48 19.37
C LYS A 102 -9.24 -7.48 19.37
N GLN A 103 -9.15 -6.45 20.20
CA GLN A 103 -10.05 -5.29 20.08
C GLN A 103 -9.73 -4.51 18.79
N PRO A 104 -10.72 -3.89 18.14
CA PRO A 104 -10.46 -3.04 16.99
C PRO A 104 -9.37 -2.00 17.32
N PRO A 105 -8.27 -1.95 16.55
CA PRO A 105 -7.17 -1.06 16.85
C PRO A 105 -7.58 0.40 16.63
N ALA A 106 -7.01 1.32 17.41
CA ALA A 106 -7.37 2.74 17.36
C ALA A 106 -7.26 3.34 15.95
N TRP A 107 -6.26 2.92 15.16
CA TRP A 107 -6.07 3.38 13.79
C TRP A 107 -7.29 3.12 12.90
N LEU A 108 -8.01 2.00 13.12
CA LEU A 108 -9.19 1.66 12.32
C LEU A 108 -10.29 2.69 12.54
N THR A 109 -10.45 3.17 13.79
CA THR A 109 -11.44 4.20 14.10
C THR A 109 -11.11 5.56 13.50
N ALA A 110 -9.82 5.87 13.29
CA ALA A 110 -9.35 7.11 12.69
C ALA A 110 -9.40 7.12 11.15
N MET A 111 -9.58 5.96 10.51
CA MET A 111 -9.64 5.85 9.05
C MET A 111 -10.72 6.78 8.45
N PRO A 112 -10.41 7.47 7.36
CA PRO A 112 -11.37 8.33 6.66
C PRO A 112 -12.42 7.51 5.91
N GLY A 113 -13.44 8.22 5.41
CA GLY A 113 -14.45 7.65 4.52
C GLY A 113 -15.64 7.01 5.24
N THR A 114 -16.47 6.32 4.46
CA THR A 114 -17.82 5.89 4.89
C THR A 114 -17.98 4.38 5.01
N ILE A 115 -16.92 3.60 4.84
CA ILE A 115 -16.99 2.15 4.99
C ILE A 115 -17.18 1.83 6.48
N SER A 116 -18.23 1.05 6.77
CA SER A 116 -18.51 0.60 8.13
C SER A 116 -17.41 -0.31 8.63
N ARG A 117 -16.97 -0.09 9.87
CA ARG A 117 -15.89 -0.83 10.53
C ARG A 117 -16.30 -1.50 11.84
N ALA A 118 -17.56 -1.31 12.24
CA ALA A 118 -18.07 -1.74 13.54
C ALA A 118 -18.11 -3.27 13.74
N LYS A 119 -18.08 -4.03 12.64
CA LYS A 119 -18.20 -5.49 12.64
C LYS A 119 -16.90 -6.21 12.25
N VAL A 120 -15.79 -5.48 12.17
CA VAL A 120 -14.46 -6.07 11.92
C VAL A 120 -13.95 -6.69 13.23
N THR A 121 -14.20 -7.98 13.41
CA THR A 121 -13.94 -8.69 14.67
C THR A 121 -12.94 -9.84 14.54
N GLU A 122 -12.72 -10.36 13.34
CA GLU A 122 -11.76 -11.43 13.09
C GLU A 122 -10.42 -10.84 12.67
N TRP A 123 -9.36 -11.10 13.43
CA TRP A 123 -8.05 -10.46 13.22
C TRP A 123 -6.94 -11.46 12.96
N TYR A 124 -5.97 -11.06 12.13
CA TYR A 124 -4.73 -11.78 11.82
C TYR A 124 -3.57 -10.80 11.90
N ALA A 125 -2.41 -11.23 12.39
CA ALA A 125 -1.24 -10.36 12.48
C ALA A 125 0.08 -11.12 12.26
N THR A 126 0.95 -10.62 11.39
CA THR A 126 2.27 -11.20 11.13
C THR A 126 3.24 -10.14 10.63
N GLY A 127 4.44 -10.05 11.21
CA GLY A 127 5.55 -9.24 10.70
C GLY A 127 5.18 -7.81 10.26
N GLY A 128 4.58 -7.02 11.16
CA GLY A 128 4.16 -5.64 10.85
C GLY A 128 2.89 -5.50 10.02
N THR A 129 2.25 -6.61 9.66
CA THR A 129 0.96 -6.65 8.97
C THR A 129 -0.16 -7.02 9.93
N GLU A 130 -1.27 -6.31 9.86
CA GLU A 130 -2.52 -6.61 10.57
C GLU A 130 -3.67 -6.67 9.57
N VAL A 131 -4.54 -7.67 9.70
CA VAL A 131 -5.71 -7.85 8.83
C VAL A 131 -6.92 -8.15 9.70
N GLY A 132 -7.90 -7.27 9.67
CA GLY A 132 -9.22 -7.44 10.26
C GLY A 132 -10.25 -7.78 9.19
N VAL A 133 -11.19 -8.67 9.50
CA VAL A 133 -12.20 -9.17 8.57
C VAL A 133 -13.59 -9.08 9.20
N ASP A 134 -14.56 -8.61 8.42
CA ASP A 134 -15.99 -8.88 8.60
C ASP A 134 -16.47 -9.70 7.40
N ARG A 135 -16.67 -11.01 7.62
CA ARG A 135 -17.09 -11.94 6.56
C ARG A 135 -18.50 -11.67 6.04
N ASN A 136 -19.37 -11.06 6.85
CA ASN A 136 -20.77 -10.83 6.46
C ASN A 136 -20.91 -9.70 5.45
N THR A 137 -20.03 -8.70 5.54
CA THR A 137 -20.03 -7.52 4.66
C THR A 137 -18.87 -7.52 3.67
N SER A 138 -18.02 -8.54 3.69
CA SER A 138 -16.76 -8.61 2.95
C SER A 138 -15.86 -7.40 3.19
N THR A 139 -15.90 -6.87 4.42
CA THR A 139 -15.07 -5.72 4.80
C THR A 139 -13.71 -6.21 5.28
N ILE A 140 -12.66 -5.63 4.73
CA ILE A 140 -11.27 -5.88 5.12
C ILE A 140 -10.68 -4.59 5.68
N ALA A 141 -10.13 -4.67 6.89
CA ALA A 141 -9.22 -3.69 7.45
C ALA A 141 -7.81 -4.24 7.32
N TYR A 142 -6.89 -3.51 6.70
CA TYR A 142 -5.51 -3.94 6.50
C TYR A 142 -4.58 -2.83 6.94
N ARG A 143 -3.50 -3.20 7.63
CA ARG A 143 -2.39 -2.31 7.95
C ARG A 143 -1.08 -3.03 7.67
N ASN A 144 -0.13 -2.34 7.05
CA ASN A 144 1.25 -2.80 6.94
C ASN A 144 2.17 -1.63 7.29
N SER A 145 3.06 -1.86 8.26
CA SER A 145 3.91 -0.81 8.78
C SER A 145 5.29 -1.32 9.17
N THR A 146 6.30 -0.47 8.94
CA THR A 146 7.66 -0.66 9.46
C THR A 146 7.84 -0.08 10.86
N PHE A 147 6.93 0.78 11.32
CA PHE A 147 6.95 1.27 12.70
C PHE A 147 6.61 0.11 13.62
N ALA A 148 7.48 -0.17 14.60
CA ALA A 148 7.27 -1.22 15.58
C ALA A 148 5.85 -1.06 16.18
N GLY A 149 5.00 -2.05 15.96
CA GLY A 149 3.70 -2.11 16.60
C GLY A 149 3.94 -2.03 18.10
N THR A 150 3.34 -1.04 18.76
CA THR A 150 3.33 -1.00 20.22
C THR A 150 2.80 -2.35 20.69
N PRO A 151 3.49 -3.08 21.60
CA PRO A 151 2.93 -4.30 22.16
C PRO A 151 1.56 -3.96 22.73
N GLN A 152 0.52 -4.62 22.26
CA GLN A 152 -0.78 -4.55 22.91
C GLN A 152 -0.64 -5.38 24.20
N ASN A 153 -0.29 -4.69 25.29
CA ASN A 153 -0.53 -5.19 26.64
C ASN A 153 -2.02 -5.08 26.97
#